data_AF-A0A1N7SQY8-F1
#
_entry.id   AF-A0A1N7SQY8-F1
#
_cell.length_a   1.000
_cell.length_b   1.000
_cell.length_c   1.000
_cell.angle_alpha   90.00
_cell.angle_beta   90.00
_cell.angle_gamma   90.00
#
_symmetry.space_group_name_H-M   'P 1'
#
loop_
_entity.id
_entity.type
_entity.pdbx_description
1 polymer ?
#
loop_
_entity_poly.entity_id
_entity_poly.type
_entity_poly.pdbx_seq_one_letter_code
_entity_poly.pdbx_strand_id
1 'polypeptide(L)'
;MLYAAIIPETSTGQPHVEPAPPPRTQREEFFFIGDTVGFTDKHLSERVGIIVRLNAKTASIAVHGSDGHWRVSYALLRKIVDI
;
A
#
# COMPACT_ATOMS: atom_id res chain seq x y z
N MET A 1 -48.01 -47.17 -20.60
CA MET A 1 -47.23 -46.75 -19.42
C MET A 1 -46.31 -45.62 -19.87
N LEU A 2 -46.53 -44.40 -19.36
CA LEU A 2 -45.75 -43.21 -19.71
C LEU A 2 -44.59 -43.05 -18.72
N TYR A 3 -43.36 -42.87 -19.21
CA TYR A 3 -42.24 -42.41 -18.41
C TYR A 3 -42.17 -40.89 -18.48
N ALA A 4 -42.21 -40.21 -17.34
CA ALA A 4 -41.93 -38.78 -17.23
C ALA A 4 -40.41 -38.57 -17.09
N ALA A 5 -39.82 -37.72 -17.95
CA ALA A 5 -38.44 -37.28 -17.78
C ALA A 5 -38.41 -36.07 -16.82
N ILE A 6 -37.61 -36.18 -15.76
CA ILE A 6 -37.32 -35.07 -14.84
C ILE A 6 -36.16 -34.30 -15.46
N ILE A 7 -36.40 -33.05 -15.87
CA ILE A 7 -35.34 -32.13 -16.27
C ILE A 7 -34.85 -31.51 -14.97
N PRO A 8 -33.58 -31.71 -14.53
CA PRO A 8 -33.09 -30.97 -13.38
C PRO A 8 -33.04 -29.50 -13.77
N GLU A 9 -33.76 -28.66 -13.03
CA GLU A 9 -33.60 -27.23 -13.11
C GLU A 9 -32.12 -26.89 -12.90
N THR A 10 -31.49 -26.37 -13.95
CA THR A 10 -30.17 -25.76 -13.84
C THR A 10 -30.35 -24.53 -12.96
N SER A 11 -30.12 -24.73 -11.67
CA SER A 11 -29.97 -23.66 -10.70
C SER A 11 -28.88 -22.76 -11.25
N THR A 12 -29.31 -21.59 -11.73
CA THR A 12 -28.43 -20.51 -12.18
C THR A 12 -27.76 -19.98 -10.92
N GLY A 13 -26.72 -20.68 -10.49
CA GLY A 13 -25.80 -20.24 -9.46
C GLY A 13 -25.20 -18.93 -9.94
N GLN A 14 -25.60 -17.86 -9.29
CA GLN A 14 -25.12 -16.50 -9.51
C GLN A 14 -23.59 -16.53 -9.65
N PRO A 15 -22.99 -15.82 -10.64
CA PRO A 15 -21.56 -15.66 -10.65
C PRO A 15 -21.18 -14.99 -9.32
N HIS A 16 -20.47 -15.73 -8.47
CA HIS A 16 -19.81 -15.17 -7.31
C HIS A 16 -18.82 -14.15 -7.87
N VAL A 17 -19.22 -12.88 -7.85
CA VAL A 17 -18.32 -11.76 -8.11
C VAL A 17 -17.37 -11.76 -6.92
N GLU A 18 -16.25 -12.47 -7.06
CA GLU A 18 -15.13 -12.31 -6.14
C GLU A 18 -14.84 -10.81 -6.10
N PRO A 19 -14.95 -10.15 -4.94
CA PRO A 19 -14.61 -8.74 -4.84
C PRO A 19 -13.17 -8.63 -5.33
N ALA A 20 -12.95 -7.89 -6.42
CA ALA A 20 -11.62 -7.67 -6.94
C ALA A 20 -10.73 -7.28 -5.74
N PRO A 21 -9.58 -7.95 -5.51
CA PRO A 21 -8.70 -7.58 -4.42
C PRO A 21 -8.48 -6.07 -4.54
N PRO A 22 -8.61 -5.31 -3.43
CA PRO A 22 -8.44 -3.87 -3.49
C PRO A 22 -7.12 -3.62 -4.24
N PRO A 23 -7.10 -2.63 -5.17
CA PRO A 23 -5.89 -2.35 -5.91
C PRO A 23 -4.77 -2.29 -4.89
N ARG A 24 -3.74 -3.11 -5.09
CA ARG A 24 -2.51 -3.03 -4.31
C ARG A 24 -1.87 -1.72 -4.74
N THR A 25 -2.44 -0.59 -4.32
CA THR A 25 -1.92 0.73 -4.65
C THR A 25 -0.49 0.69 -4.20
N GLN A 26 0.43 0.82 -5.15
CA GLN A 26 1.82 0.68 -4.84
C GLN A 26 2.12 1.81 -3.88
N ARG A 27 2.71 1.50 -2.72
CA ARG A 27 2.87 2.51 -1.65
C ARG A 27 3.63 3.75 -2.12
N GLU A 28 4.47 3.59 -3.16
CA GLU A 28 5.17 4.68 -3.84
C GLU A 28 4.22 5.73 -4.46
N GLU A 29 3.02 5.34 -4.90
CA GLU A 29 2.03 6.26 -5.49
C GLU A 29 1.47 7.28 -4.49
N PHE A 30 1.63 7.06 -3.18
CA PHE A 30 1.17 7.97 -2.13
C PHE A 30 2.22 8.96 -1.63
N PHE A 31 3.48 8.78 -2.03
CA PHE A 31 4.62 9.55 -1.53
C PHE A 31 5.24 10.36 -2.66
N PHE A 32 5.41 11.66 -2.44
CA PHE A 32 6.03 12.56 -3.39
C PHE A 32 7.33 13.14 -2.84
N ILE A 33 8.24 13.52 -3.73
CA ILE A 33 9.42 14.30 -3.33
C ILE A 33 8.92 15.63 -2.74
N GLY A 34 9.43 15.98 -1.56
CA GLY A 34 8.96 17.12 -0.76
C GLY A 34 7.97 16.75 0.35
N ASP A 35 7.38 15.55 0.34
CA ASP A 35 6.47 15.13 1.41
C ASP A 35 7.22 15.01 2.74
N THR A 36 6.57 15.48 3.81
CA THR A 36 7.02 15.24 5.18
C THR A 36 6.56 13.86 5.63
N VAL A 37 7.50 13.04 6.06
CA VAL A 37 7.26 11.66 6.48
C VAL A 37 7.95 11.34 7.79
N GLY A 38 7.31 10.49 8.57
CA GLY A 38 7.83 9.93 9.81
C GLY A 38 8.21 8.46 9.66
N PHE A 39 9.29 8.03 10.29
CA PHE A 39 9.69 6.61 10.38
C PHE A 39 10.42 6.32 11.68
N THR A 40 10.56 5.03 12.00
CA THR A 40 11.31 4.57 13.17
C THR A 40 12.64 3.99 12.71
N ASP A 41 13.74 4.48 13.27
CA ASP A 41 15.10 4.00 12.99
C ASP A 41 15.44 2.72 13.79
N LYS A 42 16.57 2.07 13.49
CA LYS A 42 17.10 0.88 14.17
C LYS A 42 17.26 1.06 15.69
N HIS A 43 17.43 2.29 16.15
CA HIS A 43 17.50 2.64 17.57
C HIS A 43 16.13 2.87 18.21
N LEU A 44 15.04 2.48 17.52
CA LEU A 44 13.65 2.69 17.93
C LEU A 44 13.29 4.16 18.14
N SER A 45 14.11 5.07 17.61
CA SER A 45 13.85 6.50 17.65
C SER A 45 12.95 6.89 16.49
N GLU A 46 11.87 7.60 16.78
CA GLU A 46 11.06 8.23 15.74
C GLU A 46 11.83 9.40 15.14
N ARG A 47 11.82 9.47 13.81
CA ARG A 47 12.45 10.53 13.03
C ARG A 47 11.43 11.06 12.05
N VAL A 48 11.53 12.36 11.79
CA VAL A 48 10.74 13.06 10.78
C VAL A 48 11.70 13.71 9.80
N GLY A 49 11.37 13.62 8.52
CA GLY A 49 12.15 14.25 7.47
C GLY A 49 11.37 14.40 6.18
N ILE A 50 12.05 14.95 5.19
CA ILE A 50 11.48 15.22 3.88
C ILE A 50 11.98 14.19 2.87
N ILE A 51 11.10 13.68 2.01
CA ILE A 51 11.50 12.84 0.88
C ILE A 51 12.30 13.69 -0.12
N VAL A 52 13.55 13.33 -0.38
CA VAL A 52 14.39 13.99 -1.39
C VAL A 52 14.57 13.16 -2.66
N ARG A 53 14.28 11.86 -2.61
CA ARG A 53 14.35 10.96 -3.77
C ARG A 53 13.43 9.75 -3.58
N LEU A 54 12.74 9.36 -4.64
CA LEU A 54 11.97 8.13 -4.73
C LEU A 54 12.78 7.06 -5.48
N ASN A 55 12.66 5.81 -5.05
CA ASN A 55 13.20 4.64 -5.74
C ASN A 55 12.18 3.51 -5.61
N ALA A 56 12.15 2.57 -6.55
CA ALA A 56 11.13 1.52 -6.67
C ALA A 56 10.65 0.77 -5.39
N LYS A 57 11.45 0.74 -4.31
CA LYS A 57 11.07 0.11 -3.03
C LYS A 57 11.34 0.98 -1.79
N THR A 58 12.05 2.10 -1.96
CA THR A 58 12.57 2.91 -0.86
C THR A 58 12.63 4.38 -1.23
N ALA A 59 12.41 5.27 -0.28
CA ALA A 59 12.73 6.69 -0.43
C ALA A 59 14.04 7.05 0.27
N SER A 60 14.71 8.09 -0.23
CA SER A 60 15.77 8.79 0.50
C SER A 60 15.15 9.97 1.24
N ILE A 61 15.37 10.03 2.55
CA ILE A 61 14.78 11.01 3.46
C ILE A 61 15.89 11.90 4.01
N ALA A 62 15.75 13.22 3.86
CA ALA A 62 16.57 14.18 4.56
C ALA A 62 15.95 14.47 5.93
N VAL A 63 16.67 14.13 7.01
CA VAL A 63 16.26 14.39 8.39
C VAL A 63 17.09 15.56 8.92
N HIS A 64 16.42 16.54 9.52
CA HIS A 64 17.10 17.69 10.11
C HIS A 64 18.05 17.24 11.24
N GLY A 65 19.29 17.73 11.22
CA GLY A 65 20.30 17.40 12.22
C GLY A 65 21.04 16.07 11.99
N SER A 66 20.85 15.42 10.83
CA SER A 66 21.71 14.31 10.39
C SER A 66 22.48 14.68 9.13
N ASP A 67 23.77 14.35 9.08
CA ASP A 67 24.68 14.70 7.98
C ASP A 67 24.50 13.83 6.71
N GLY A 68 23.28 13.36 6.44
CA GLY A 68 23.06 12.47 5.31
C GLY A 68 21.59 12.12 5.03
N HIS A 69 21.40 11.23 4.07
CA HIS A 69 20.08 10.75 3.66
C HIS A 69 19.79 9.35 4.20
N TRP A 70 18.61 9.20 4.80
CA TRP A 70 18.11 7.92 5.27
C TRP A 70 17.43 7.18 4.13
N ARG A 71 17.83 5.93 3.86
CA ARG A 71 17.12 5.10 2.89
C ARG A 71 16.11 4.21 3.62
N VAL A 72 14.83 4.50 3.42
CA VAL A 72 13.73 3.88 4.17
C VAL A 72 12.75 3.23 3.19
N SER A 73 12.30 2.01 3.50
CA SER A 73 11.28 1.34 2.68
C SER A 73 9.92 2.02 2.83
N TYR A 74 9.13 2.04 1.76
CA TYR A 74 7.78 2.62 1.81
C TYR A 74 6.86 1.95 2.83
N ALA A 75 7.21 0.74 3.28
CA ALA A 75 6.50 0.03 4.33
C ALA A 75 6.67 0.62 5.73
N LEU A 76 7.74 1.36 5.97
CA LEU A 76 8.09 1.92 7.28
C LEU A 76 7.81 3.43 7.35
N LEU A 77 7.45 4.05 6.23
CA LEU A 77 7.09 5.46 6.16
C LEU A 77 5.64 5.66 6.57
N ARG A 78 5.42 6.71 7.37
CA ARG A 78 4.12 7.25 7.73
C ARG A 78 4.02 8.64 7.14
N LYS A 79 2.97 8.90 6.36
CA LYS A 79 2.72 10.25 5.82
C LYS A 79 2.24 11.16 6.94
N ILE A 80 2.83 12.34 7.07
CA ILE A 80 2.40 13.36 8.01
C ILE A 80 1.62 14.41 7.21
N VAL A 81 0.39 14.69 7.62
CA VAL A 81 -0.49 15.68 7.00
C VAL A 81 -0.80 16.72 8.06
N ASP A 82 -0.46 17.98 7.79
CA ASP A 82 -0.87 19.11 8.62
C ASP A 82 -2.36 19.39 8.35
N ILE A 83 -3.16 19.56 9.40
CA ILE A 83 -4.64 19.72 9.34
C ILE A 83 -5.08 21.17 9.47
#